data_AF-A0A1Z9JGE2-F1
#
_entry.id   AF-A0A1Z9JGE2-F1
#
_cell.length_a   1.000
_cell.length_b   1.000
_cell.length_c   1.000
_cell.angle_alpha   90.00
_cell.angle_beta   90.00
_cell.angle_gamma   90.00
#
_symmetry.space_group_name_H-M   'P 1'
#
loop_
_entity.id
_entity.type
_entity.pdbx_description
1 polymer ?
#
loop_
_entity_poly.entity_id
_entity_poly.type
_entity_poly.pdbx_seq_one_letter_code
_entity_poly.pdbx_strand_id
1 'polypeptide(L)'
;MPSTPRNRIGEVYGQLTVVRSSQRRTKSGNAYWWCQCICGREREVPGDKLSFNTARRKPTVNACEECARERQVEGVYRKNDREEKERRLASVERREQLKDHVPQRWLSLPLTDAHARELGQTLFFRGTTCLRGHLAPSRINGGCLTCAGQCPSAEGWPPARPKGS
;
A
#
# COMPACT_ATOMS: atom_id res chain seq x y z
N MET A 1 6.81 47.74 -10.87
CA MET A 1 6.69 47.26 -12.26
C MET A 1 6.28 45.79 -12.23
N PRO A 2 5.22 45.34 -12.93
CA PRO A 2 4.98 43.91 -13.03
C PRO A 2 6.10 43.33 -13.91
N SER A 3 6.99 42.55 -13.29
CA SER A 3 8.07 41.87 -14.01
C SER A 3 7.48 40.93 -15.05
N THR A 4 7.95 41.03 -16.29
CA THR A 4 7.58 40.10 -17.37
C THR A 4 7.85 38.68 -16.88
N PRO A 5 6.87 37.76 -16.95
CA PRO A 5 7.08 36.39 -16.49
C PRO A 5 8.21 35.75 -17.29
N ARG A 6 9.17 35.15 -16.59
CA ARG A 6 10.30 34.41 -17.20
C ARG A 6 9.75 33.40 -18.20
N ASN A 7 10.27 33.41 -19.43
CA ASN A 7 9.93 32.40 -20.42
C ASN A 7 10.46 31.04 -19.98
N ARG A 8 9.59 30.02 -19.97
CA ARG A 8 9.92 28.65 -19.53
C ARG A 8 9.77 27.62 -20.63
N ILE A 9 9.43 28.03 -21.86
CA ILE A 9 9.27 27.11 -23.00
C ILE A 9 10.57 26.33 -23.21
N GLY A 10 10.46 25.01 -23.34
CA GLY A 10 11.58 24.07 -23.45
C GLY A 10 12.15 23.56 -22.12
N GLU A 11 11.78 24.15 -20.98
CA GLU A 11 12.22 23.65 -19.68
C GLU A 11 11.55 22.30 -19.35
N VAL A 12 12.31 21.36 -18.77
CA VAL A 12 11.85 20.01 -18.42
C VAL A 12 11.75 19.85 -16.90
N TYR A 13 10.60 19.46 -16.39
CA TYR A 13 10.28 19.22 -14.98
C TYR A 13 9.85 17.76 -14.78
N GLY A 14 10.80 16.89 -14.45
CA GLY A 14 10.56 15.44 -14.38
C GLY A 14 10.19 14.90 -15.76
N GLN A 15 8.94 14.47 -15.94
CA GLN A 15 8.41 13.98 -17.22
C GLN A 15 7.71 15.05 -18.06
N LEU A 16 7.63 16.29 -17.60
CA LEU A 16 6.93 17.37 -18.29
C LEU A 16 7.90 18.30 -19.00
N THR A 17 7.69 18.56 -20.28
CA THR A 17 8.37 19.62 -21.04
C THR A 17 7.40 20.78 -21.26
N VAL A 18 7.78 22.00 -20.91
CA VAL A 18 6.94 23.18 -21.15
C VAL A 18 6.90 23.48 -22.65
N VAL A 19 5.71 23.53 -23.24
CA VAL A 19 5.52 23.71 -24.69
C VAL A 19 4.97 25.08 -25.07
N ARG A 20 4.12 25.69 -24.21
CA ARG A 20 3.57 27.04 -24.45
C ARG A 20 3.11 27.72 -23.16
N SER A 21 3.05 29.05 -23.18
CA SER A 21 2.43 29.83 -22.12
C SER A 21 0.90 29.71 -22.17
N SER A 22 0.25 29.84 -21.02
CA SER A 22 -1.20 29.99 -20.92
C SER A 22 -1.58 31.45 -20.64
N GLN A 23 -2.80 31.82 -21.03
CA GLN A 23 -3.40 33.10 -20.65
C GLN A 23 -3.88 33.11 -19.18
N ARG A 24 -3.97 31.93 -18.55
CA ARG A 24 -4.42 31.80 -17.16
C ARG A 24 -3.35 32.23 -16.17
N ARG A 25 -3.79 32.82 -15.07
CA ARG A 25 -2.96 33.17 -13.91
C ARG A 25 -3.59 32.70 -12.61
N THR A 26 -2.77 32.39 -11.61
CA THR A 26 -3.24 32.11 -10.26
C THR A 26 -3.71 33.41 -9.59
N LYS A 27 -4.45 33.29 -8.47
CA LYS A 27 -4.82 34.45 -7.64
C LYS A 27 -3.60 35.25 -7.14
N SER A 28 -2.45 34.58 -6.98
CA SER A 28 -1.17 35.18 -6.61
C SER A 28 -0.37 35.76 -7.78
N GLY A 29 -0.92 35.72 -9.02
CA GLY A 29 -0.30 36.30 -10.21
C GLY A 29 0.65 35.38 -10.99
N ASN A 30 0.84 34.12 -10.58
CA ASN A 30 1.71 33.17 -11.29
C ASN A 30 1.09 32.76 -12.62
N ALA A 31 1.88 32.79 -13.70
CA ALA A 31 1.47 32.31 -15.01
C ALA A 31 1.30 30.78 -15.01
N TYR A 32 0.30 30.30 -15.74
CA TYR A 32 0.16 28.89 -16.10
C TYR A 32 0.94 28.56 -17.37
N TRP A 33 1.37 27.31 -17.46
CA TRP A 33 2.17 26.77 -18.55
C TRP A 33 1.58 25.46 -19.02
N TRP A 34 1.40 25.32 -20.33
CA TRP A 34 1.08 24.03 -20.94
C TRP A 34 2.36 23.22 -21.04
N CYS A 35 2.31 22.01 -20.50
CA CYS A 35 3.43 21.08 -20.48
C CYS A 35 3.02 19.77 -21.15
N GLN A 36 3.85 19.25 -22.03
CA GLN A 36 3.70 17.93 -22.63
C GLN A 36 4.45 16.89 -21.80
N CYS A 37 3.76 15.83 -21.40
CA CYS A 37 4.37 14.71 -20.69
C CYS A 37 5.06 13.76 -21.68
N ILE A 38 6.04 12.98 -21.22
CA ILE A 38 6.72 11.97 -22.08
C ILE A 38 5.76 10.92 -22.68
N CYS A 39 4.57 10.75 -22.09
CA CYS A 39 3.52 9.89 -22.63
C CYS A 39 2.70 10.55 -23.76
N GLY A 40 3.02 11.79 -24.13
CA GLY A 40 2.35 12.58 -25.17
C GLY A 40 1.20 13.46 -24.67
N ARG A 41 0.63 13.21 -23.48
CA ARG A 41 -0.48 14.00 -22.92
C ARG A 41 -0.03 15.38 -22.45
N GLU A 42 -0.87 16.40 -22.65
CA GLU A 42 -0.63 17.75 -22.14
C GLU A 42 -1.29 17.98 -20.76
N ARG A 43 -0.70 18.86 -19.96
CA ARG A 43 -1.30 19.37 -18.71
C ARG A 43 -0.97 20.85 -18.54
N GLU A 44 -1.95 21.62 -18.12
CA GLU A 44 -1.75 23.00 -17.70
C GLU A 44 -1.30 23.06 -16.23
N VAL A 45 -0.16 23.70 -15.96
CA VAL A 45 0.49 23.70 -14.65
C VAL A 45 0.83 25.13 -14.22
N PRO A 46 0.52 25.54 -12.98
CA PRO A 46 0.91 26.85 -12.48
C PRO A 46 2.44 26.91 -12.25
N GLY A 47 3.05 28.04 -12.59
CA GLY A 47 4.51 28.18 -12.59
C GLY A 47 5.19 27.92 -11.24
N ASP A 48 4.52 28.17 -10.12
CA ASP A 48 5.05 27.88 -8.79
C ASP A 48 5.15 26.39 -8.45
N LYS A 49 4.45 25.53 -9.20
CA LYS A 49 4.55 24.05 -9.09
C LYS A 49 5.57 23.43 -10.05
N LEU A 50 6.07 24.20 -11.01
CA LEU A 50 7.19 23.81 -11.87
C LEU A 50 8.50 24.24 -11.20
N SER A 51 9.06 23.38 -10.34
CA SER A 51 10.29 23.66 -9.59
C SER A 51 11.20 22.44 -9.51
N PHE A 52 12.50 22.66 -9.62
CA PHE A 52 13.53 21.64 -9.39
C PHE A 52 13.86 21.45 -7.90
N ASN A 53 13.51 22.41 -7.05
CA ASN A 53 13.83 22.33 -5.63
C ASN A 53 12.79 21.44 -4.94
N THR A 54 13.20 20.20 -4.70
CA THR A 54 12.44 19.14 -4.02
C THR A 54 12.43 19.29 -2.50
N ALA A 55 13.28 20.14 -1.92
CA ALA A 55 13.30 20.42 -0.48
C ALA A 55 12.17 21.39 -0.04
N ARG A 56 11.40 21.95 -0.97
CA ARG A 56 10.27 22.82 -0.65
C ARG A 56 9.12 22.02 -0.04
N ARG A 57 8.38 22.64 0.88
CA ARG A 57 7.14 22.07 1.44
C ARG A 57 5.99 21.94 0.43
N LYS A 58 5.99 22.75 -0.64
CA LYS A 58 4.91 22.77 -1.64
C LYS A 58 5.10 21.64 -2.66
N PRO A 59 4.03 20.91 -3.04
CA PRO A 59 4.13 19.84 -4.02
C PRO A 59 4.43 20.38 -5.41
N THR A 60 5.38 19.75 -6.08
CA THR A 60 5.71 20.02 -7.48
C THR A 60 4.90 19.14 -8.41
N VAL A 61 4.71 19.60 -9.64
CA VAL A 61 4.07 18.82 -10.71
C VAL A 61 5.15 18.44 -11.71
N ASN A 62 5.31 17.13 -11.91
CA ASN A 62 6.40 16.56 -12.68
C ASN A 62 5.94 15.48 -13.68
N ALA A 63 4.62 15.33 -13.85
CA ALA A 63 3.99 14.42 -14.81
C ALA A 63 2.57 14.91 -15.13
N CYS A 64 1.98 14.40 -16.21
CA CYS A 64 0.55 14.56 -16.45
C CYS A 64 -0.28 13.86 -15.36
N GLU A 65 -1.57 14.18 -15.28
CA GLU A 65 -2.44 13.68 -14.20
C GLU A 65 -2.56 12.17 -14.17
N GLU A 66 -2.64 11.55 -15.34
CA GLU A 66 -2.83 10.11 -15.45
C GLU A 66 -1.52 9.36 -15.16
N CYS A 67 -0.35 9.81 -15.65
CA CYS A 67 0.93 9.21 -15.25
C CYS A 67 1.22 9.40 -13.75
N ALA A 68 0.86 10.55 -13.17
CA ALA A 68 0.99 10.76 -11.74
C ALA A 68 0.11 9.79 -10.93
N ARG A 69 -1.13 9.55 -11.38
CA ARG A 69 -2.07 8.61 -10.77
C ARG A 69 -1.58 7.18 -10.87
N GLU A 70 -1.14 6.75 -12.06
CA GLU A 70 -0.58 5.41 -12.30
C GLU A 70 0.59 5.13 -11.35
N ARG A 71 1.54 6.05 -11.24
CA ARG A 71 2.68 5.93 -10.33
C ARG A 71 2.28 5.89 -8.86
N GLN A 72 1.27 6.66 -8.47
CA GLN A 72 0.75 6.60 -7.11
C GLN A 72 0.15 5.23 -6.81
N VAL A 73 -0.64 4.69 -7.73
CA VAL A 73 -1.24 3.36 -7.63
C VAL A 73 -0.17 2.28 -7.57
N GLU A 74 0.82 2.32 -8.46
CA GLU A 74 1.97 1.41 -8.45
C GLU A 74 2.73 1.50 -7.11
N GLY A 75 2.93 2.70 -6.59
CA GLY A 75 3.55 2.93 -5.28
C GLY A 75 2.78 2.25 -4.14
N VAL A 76 1.44 2.28 -4.18
CA VAL A 76 0.60 1.58 -3.20
C VAL A 76 0.75 0.06 -3.32
N TYR A 77 0.68 -0.50 -4.53
CA TYR A 77 0.87 -1.94 -4.74
C TYR A 77 2.24 -2.41 -4.24
N ARG A 78 3.32 -1.73 -4.62
CA ARG A 78 4.68 -2.05 -4.16
C ARG A 78 4.83 -2.02 -2.65
N LYS A 79 4.14 -1.09 -1.98
CA LYS A 79 4.12 -1.02 -0.51
C LYS A 79 3.36 -2.22 0.08
N ASN A 80 2.17 -2.51 -0.43
CA ASN A 80 1.35 -3.62 0.03
C ASN A 80 2.05 -4.97 -0.13
N ASP A 81 2.78 -5.18 -1.24
CA ASP A 81 3.53 -6.41 -1.50
C ASP A 81 4.67 -6.61 -0.49
N ARG A 82 5.38 -5.53 -0.16
CA ARG A 82 6.44 -5.55 0.86
C ARG A 82 5.86 -5.90 2.24
N GLU A 83 4.81 -5.20 2.65
CA GLU A 83 4.14 -5.43 3.93
C GLU A 83 3.56 -6.85 3.99
N GLU A 84 3.02 -7.37 2.90
CA GLU A 84 2.52 -8.74 2.84
C GLU A 84 3.62 -9.78 3.01
N LYS A 85 4.79 -9.57 2.39
CA LYS A 85 5.97 -10.44 2.58
C LYS A 85 6.40 -10.46 4.05
N GLU A 86 6.45 -9.30 4.70
CA GLU A 86 6.76 -9.18 6.13
C GLU A 86 5.73 -9.89 6.99
N ARG A 87 4.42 -9.72 6.71
CA ARG A 87 3.34 -10.42 7.43
C ARG A 87 3.43 -11.94 7.31
N ARG A 88 3.80 -12.47 6.13
CA ARG A 88 4.01 -13.92 5.93
C ARG A 88 5.17 -14.43 6.77
N LEU A 89 6.32 -13.76 6.73
CA LEU A 89 7.49 -14.12 7.53
C LEU A 89 7.17 -14.12 9.03
N ALA A 90 6.54 -13.05 9.52
CA ALA A 90 6.11 -12.95 10.91
C ALA A 90 5.09 -14.02 11.30
N SER A 91 4.22 -14.45 10.36
CA SER A 91 3.28 -15.55 10.60
C SER A 91 3.98 -16.90 10.66
N VAL A 92 5.00 -17.14 9.85
CA VAL A 92 5.81 -18.37 9.91
C VAL A 92 6.50 -18.44 11.26
N GLU A 93 7.23 -17.39 11.65
CA GLU A 93 7.96 -17.33 12.93
C GLU A 93 7.04 -17.57 14.14
N ARG A 94 5.87 -16.92 14.18
CA ARG A 94 4.90 -17.14 15.27
C ARG A 94 4.33 -18.55 15.28
N ARG A 95 4.10 -19.16 14.12
CA ARG A 95 3.60 -20.54 14.02
C ARG A 95 4.61 -21.56 14.48
N GLU A 96 5.90 -21.33 14.26
CA GLU A 96 6.98 -22.18 14.77
C GLU A 96 6.89 -22.34 16.29
N GLN A 97 6.62 -21.25 17.01
CA GLN A 97 6.46 -21.23 18.46
C GLN A 97 5.17 -21.94 18.94
N LEU A 98 4.22 -22.17 18.04
CA LEU A 98 2.90 -22.72 18.34
C LEU A 98 2.72 -24.18 17.94
N LYS A 99 3.73 -24.83 17.34
CA LYS A 99 3.64 -26.18 16.74
C LYS A 99 3.00 -27.23 17.66
N ASP A 100 3.33 -27.23 18.94
CA ASP A 100 2.82 -28.20 19.92
C ASP A 100 1.61 -27.70 20.72
N HIS A 101 1.22 -26.44 20.52
CA HIS A 101 0.16 -25.75 21.27
C HIS A 101 -1.11 -25.54 20.45
N VAL A 102 -1.06 -25.78 19.14
CA VAL A 102 -2.21 -25.60 18.25
C VAL A 102 -2.38 -26.82 17.34
N PRO A 103 -3.61 -27.10 16.87
CA PRO A 103 -3.85 -28.19 15.94
C PRO A 103 -3.03 -28.06 14.66
N GLN A 104 -2.45 -29.18 14.20
CA GLN A 104 -1.69 -29.23 12.95
C GLN A 104 -2.49 -28.70 11.75
N ARG A 105 -3.80 -28.96 11.72
CA ARG A 105 -4.72 -28.43 10.68
C ARG A 105 -4.81 -26.90 10.62
N TRP A 106 -4.44 -26.19 11.69
CA TRP A 106 -4.37 -24.72 11.67
C TRP A 106 -3.05 -24.25 11.07
N LEU A 107 -1.96 -24.96 11.34
CA LEU A 107 -0.62 -24.67 10.79
C LEU A 107 -0.54 -24.93 9.29
N SER A 108 -1.41 -25.77 8.75
CA SER A 108 -1.57 -25.99 7.30
C SER A 108 -2.42 -24.92 6.60
N LEU A 109 -3.08 -24.02 7.32
CA LEU A 109 -3.85 -22.94 6.70
C LEU A 109 -2.95 -21.87 6.08
N PRO A 110 -3.44 -21.06 5.14
CA PRO A 110 -2.73 -19.89 4.63
C PRO A 110 -2.26 -18.96 5.75
N LEU A 111 -1.09 -18.35 5.56
CA LEU A 111 -0.40 -17.52 6.55
C LEU A 111 -1.16 -16.22 6.87
N THR A 112 -1.74 -15.62 5.85
CA THR A 112 -2.42 -14.32 5.91
C THR A 112 -3.75 -14.40 5.16
N ASP A 113 -4.58 -13.36 5.30
CA ASP A 113 -5.81 -13.23 4.52
C ASP A 113 -5.51 -13.04 3.02
N ALA A 114 -4.45 -12.33 2.66
CA ALA A 114 -4.02 -12.19 1.27
C ALA A 114 -3.57 -13.55 0.68
N HIS A 115 -2.78 -14.31 1.43
CA HIS A 115 -2.39 -15.68 1.03
C HIS A 115 -3.62 -16.60 0.89
N ALA A 116 -4.62 -16.46 1.77
CA ALA A 116 -5.87 -17.22 1.62
C ALA A 116 -6.63 -16.83 0.35
N ARG A 117 -6.72 -15.53 0.00
CA ARG A 117 -7.33 -15.08 -1.26
C ARG A 117 -6.61 -15.65 -2.48
N GLU A 118 -5.27 -15.67 -2.49
CA GLU A 118 -4.46 -16.26 -3.56
C GLU A 118 -4.76 -17.74 -3.79
N LEU A 119 -5.02 -18.48 -2.70
CA LEU A 119 -5.34 -19.91 -2.75
C LEU A 119 -6.83 -20.21 -2.89
N GLY A 120 -7.69 -19.19 -3.06
CA GLY A 120 -9.15 -19.35 -3.11
C GLY A 120 -9.75 -19.89 -1.81
N GLN A 121 -9.03 -19.77 -0.68
CA GLN A 121 -9.49 -20.21 0.63
C GLN A 121 -10.13 -19.06 1.39
N THR A 122 -11.04 -19.38 2.32
CA THR A 122 -11.73 -18.37 3.14
C THR A 122 -11.17 -18.27 4.56
N LEU A 123 -10.28 -19.19 4.94
CA LEU A 123 -9.67 -19.30 6.26
C LEU A 123 -8.15 -19.11 6.17
N PHE A 124 -7.60 -18.52 7.22
CA PHE A 124 -6.16 -18.36 7.41
C PHE A 124 -5.83 -18.42 8.91
N PHE A 125 -4.57 -18.65 9.25
CA PHE A 125 -4.14 -18.68 10.65
C PHE A 125 -2.85 -17.89 10.87
N ARG A 126 -2.93 -16.63 11.29
CA ARG A 126 -1.70 -15.84 11.47
C ARG A 126 -0.82 -16.34 12.63
N GLY A 127 -1.38 -17.04 13.62
CA GLY A 127 -0.70 -17.25 14.91
C GLY A 127 -0.66 -15.98 15.77
N THR A 128 -1.69 -15.12 15.67
CA THR A 128 -1.93 -13.98 16.58
C THR A 128 -3.24 -14.20 17.30
N THR A 129 -3.36 -13.66 18.52
CA THR A 129 -4.63 -13.52 19.20
C THR A 129 -5.49 -12.44 18.55
N CYS A 130 -6.81 -12.62 18.57
CA CYS A 130 -7.75 -11.56 18.18
C CYS A 130 -7.85 -10.49 19.28
N LEU A 131 -8.60 -9.41 19.04
CA LEU A 131 -8.81 -8.33 20.02
C LEU A 131 -9.47 -8.81 21.34
N ARG A 132 -10.13 -9.97 21.34
CA ARG A 132 -10.71 -10.60 22.53
C ARG A 132 -9.80 -11.67 23.16
N GLY A 133 -8.54 -11.76 22.74
CA GLY A 133 -7.56 -12.71 23.27
C GLY A 133 -7.58 -14.11 22.65
N HIS A 134 -8.58 -14.49 21.85
CA HIS A 134 -8.63 -15.85 21.29
C HIS A 134 -7.51 -16.13 20.28
N LEU A 135 -6.87 -17.30 20.42
CA LEU A 135 -5.92 -17.86 19.46
C LEU A 135 -6.65 -18.89 18.58
N ALA A 136 -7.04 -18.50 17.38
CA ALA A 136 -7.79 -19.35 16.44
C ALA A 136 -7.61 -18.88 14.99
N PRO A 137 -7.95 -19.73 14.00
CA PRO A 137 -8.06 -19.31 12.61
C PRO A 137 -9.06 -18.17 12.44
N SER A 138 -8.87 -17.37 11.39
CA SER A 138 -9.71 -16.22 11.05
C SER A 138 -10.27 -16.36 9.65
N ARG A 139 -11.43 -15.74 9.44
CA ARG A 139 -12.06 -15.62 8.13
C ARG A 139 -11.58 -14.38 7.40
N ILE A 140 -11.44 -14.46 6.08
CA ILE A 140 -11.25 -13.28 5.25
C ILE A 140 -12.44 -12.32 5.47
N ASN A 141 -12.14 -11.04 5.73
CA ASN A 141 -13.12 -10.00 6.06
C ASN A 141 -14.01 -10.30 7.28
N GLY A 142 -13.60 -11.22 8.15
CA GLY A 142 -14.35 -11.64 9.33
C GLY A 142 -13.50 -11.67 10.60
N GLY A 143 -14.13 -12.04 11.70
CA GLY A 143 -13.45 -12.28 12.97
C GLY A 143 -12.77 -13.66 13.04
N CYS A 144 -12.11 -13.93 14.17
CA CYS A 144 -11.63 -15.28 14.43
C CYS A 144 -12.80 -16.27 14.61
N LEU A 145 -12.56 -17.54 14.32
CA LEU A 145 -13.58 -18.59 14.40
C LEU A 145 -14.12 -18.78 15.82
N THR A 146 -13.30 -18.55 16.85
CA THR A 146 -13.76 -18.62 18.25
C THR A 146 -14.75 -17.52 18.59
N CYS A 147 -14.52 -16.28 18.16
CA CYS A 147 -15.50 -15.20 18.35
C CYS A 147 -16.85 -15.50 17.69
N ALA A 148 -16.85 -16.30 16.63
CA ALA A 148 -18.05 -16.71 15.91
C ALA A 148 -18.67 -18.02 16.41
N GLY A 149 -18.15 -18.60 17.50
CA GLY A 149 -18.64 -19.86 18.06
C GLY A 149 -18.35 -21.10 17.20
N GLN A 150 -17.42 -21.01 16.25
CA GLN A 150 -17.15 -22.08 15.29
C GLN A 150 -15.97 -22.98 15.68
N CYS A 151 -15.12 -22.56 16.61
CA CYS A 151 -14.10 -23.42 17.21
C CYS A 151 -13.62 -22.90 18.58
N PRO A 152 -13.12 -23.77 19.48
CA PRO A 152 -12.48 -23.31 20.71
C PRO A 152 -11.18 -22.53 20.43
N SER A 153 -10.79 -21.68 21.36
CA SER A 153 -9.45 -21.07 21.38
C SER A 153 -8.39 -22.15 21.66
N ALA A 154 -7.17 -22.00 21.14
CA ALA A 154 -6.09 -22.94 21.42
C ALA A 154 -5.72 -23.05 22.91
N GLU A 155 -6.02 -22.04 23.73
CA GLU A 155 -5.81 -22.09 25.18
C GLU A 155 -6.61 -23.20 25.90
N GLY A 156 -7.56 -23.84 25.20
CA GLY A 156 -8.34 -24.98 25.72
C GLY A 156 -7.90 -26.37 25.24
N TRP A 157 -6.79 -26.50 24.49
CA TRP A 157 -6.34 -27.81 24.01
C TRP A 157 -5.38 -28.44 25.03
N PRO A 158 -5.67 -29.62 25.60
CA PRO A 158 -4.72 -30.29 26.47
C PRO A 158 -3.44 -30.62 25.68
N PRO A 159 -2.23 -30.46 26.25
CA PRO A 159 -1.00 -30.82 25.56
C PRO A 159 -1.10 -32.26 25.06
N ALA A 160 -0.65 -32.51 23.83
CA ALA A 160 -0.63 -33.85 23.27
C ALA A 160 0.13 -34.76 24.26
N ARG A 161 -0.60 -35.69 24.88
CA ARG A 161 -0.02 -36.68 25.81
C ARG A 161 1.10 -37.40 25.05
N PRO A 162 2.34 -37.49 25.59
CA PRO A 162 3.39 -38.24 24.92
C PRO A 162 2.90 -39.67 24.70
N LYS A 163 2.96 -40.15 23.45
CA LYS A 163 2.70 -41.56 23.14
C LYS A 163 3.85 -42.36 23.75
N GLY A 164 3.63 -42.88 24.95
CA GLY A 164 4.52 -43.85 25.57
C GLY A 164 4.48 -45.17 24.81
N SER A 165 5.65 -45.71 24.52
CA SER A 165 5.90 -47.14 24.31
C SER A 165 7.29 -47.43 24.85
#